data_AF-A0A6J1X6N8-F1
#
_entry.id   AF-A0A6J1X6N8-F1
#
_cell.length_a   1.000
_cell.length_b   1.000
_cell.length_c   1.000
_cell.angle_alpha   90.00
_cell.angle_beta   90.00
_cell.angle_gamma   90.00
#
_symmetry.space_group_name_H-M   'P 1'
#
loop_
_entity.id
_entity.type
_entity.pdbx_description
1 polymer ?
#
loop_
_entity_poly.entity_id
_entity_poly.type
_entity_poly.pdbx_seq_one_letter_code
_entity_poly.pdbx_strand_id
1 'polypeptide(L)'
;MALTKEEKKAKKEAKRLEKLKAEEEQRKKLKREELQREMAAQALKRGELDKTWRELMLKIKEPVFRQDIEVMWHTFERVYDKKDHLINHTMKLMDVADDQFQRTVASFCDTIDTMINKFLFDLEVMSKDNNRRTSKLLKHGADDAAQIMSDHNTAETHLQLLLYHGHTTADSLAWTTRGENLVKEDEERMKYVNDRENLRSFLENNYSGLWDEYKGVLKAYVVNTADNQKQVRKLRRKENLMADIIASQSKKIASSDGILKRLRTELAAYESGTKQAVFRDRRNRHRAACFRLKQCLINGCTTDLKQLATLVKASDSAVEWLELAVKKGEKILRMAALCRKFETRREKVLPFGSAMPYSPTQPKSNVRRQQSDDSLVVNAISTTCGLTRLWQRIAKAELTKRALIREKIFLQHENALIMEKIQEFKERKIGHVTHVCSCSNAGPAKSIVRPTAIEGVLEVNKYTKS
;
A
#
# COMPACT_ATOMS: atom_id res chain seq x y z
N MET A 1 -121.69 -116.18 -13.30
CA MET A 1 -121.78 -115.50 -14.61
C MET A 1 -120.38 -115.28 -15.15
N ALA A 2 -120.10 -115.78 -16.35
CA ALA A 2 -118.82 -115.60 -17.01
C ALA A 2 -118.62 -114.13 -17.43
N LEU A 3 -117.48 -113.54 -17.07
CA LEU A 3 -116.97 -112.30 -17.65
C LEU A 3 -115.67 -112.58 -18.42
N THR A 4 -115.54 -111.86 -19.55
CA THR A 4 -114.94 -112.21 -20.83
C THR A 4 -113.41 -112.10 -20.91
N LYS A 5 -112.83 -112.84 -21.87
CA LYS A 5 -111.40 -113.14 -22.01
C LYS A 5 -110.49 -111.93 -22.35
N GLU A 6 -111.03 -110.76 -22.72
CA GLU A 6 -110.23 -109.63 -23.21
C GLU A 6 -109.68 -108.72 -22.10
N GLU A 7 -110.47 -108.41 -21.05
CA GLU A 7 -110.01 -107.58 -19.94
C GLU A 7 -108.98 -108.29 -19.04
N LYS A 8 -109.00 -109.63 -18.99
CA LYS A 8 -107.98 -110.44 -18.31
C LYS A 8 -106.67 -110.57 -19.09
N LYS A 9 -106.65 -110.24 -20.39
CA LYS A 9 -105.43 -110.24 -21.22
C LYS A 9 -104.68 -108.91 -21.06
N ALA A 10 -105.36 -107.77 -21.19
CA ALA A 10 -104.75 -106.44 -21.09
C ALA A 10 -104.14 -106.14 -19.71
N LYS A 11 -104.82 -106.52 -18.61
CA LYS A 11 -104.30 -106.36 -17.24
C LYS A 11 -103.11 -107.28 -16.92
N LYS A 12 -102.97 -108.42 -17.62
CA LYS A 12 -101.83 -109.33 -17.47
C LYS A 12 -100.62 -108.88 -18.29
N GLU A 13 -100.86 -108.20 -19.41
CA GLU A 13 -99.83 -107.70 -20.32
C GLU A 13 -99.18 -106.41 -19.80
N ALA A 14 -99.97 -105.46 -19.29
CA ALA A 14 -99.46 -104.24 -18.64
C ALA A 14 -98.61 -104.56 -17.38
N LYS A 15 -99.07 -105.51 -16.56
CA LYS A 15 -98.34 -105.96 -15.36
C LYS A 15 -97.08 -106.78 -15.68
N ARG A 16 -96.96 -107.33 -16.88
CA ARG A 16 -95.76 -108.01 -17.38
C ARG A 16 -94.73 -107.01 -17.92
N LEU A 17 -95.18 -106.00 -18.67
CA LEU A 17 -94.33 -104.94 -19.21
C LEU A 17 -93.77 -104.03 -18.12
N GLU A 18 -94.53 -103.73 -17.07
CA GLU A 18 -94.06 -102.95 -15.93
C GLU A 18 -93.04 -103.73 -15.06
N LYS A 19 -93.25 -105.05 -14.87
CA LYS A 19 -92.26 -105.92 -14.22
C LYS A 19 -90.96 -106.03 -15.02
N LEU A 20 -91.04 -106.17 -16.34
CA LEU A 20 -89.86 -106.21 -17.22
C LEU A 20 -89.09 -104.88 -17.20
N LYS A 21 -89.79 -103.74 -17.22
CA LYS A 21 -89.15 -102.41 -17.09
C LYS A 21 -88.52 -102.21 -15.71
N ALA A 22 -89.20 -102.65 -14.64
CA ALA A 22 -88.66 -102.58 -13.28
C ALA A 22 -87.43 -103.50 -13.11
N GLU A 23 -87.43 -104.70 -13.71
CA GLU A 23 -86.27 -105.60 -13.72
C GLU A 23 -85.10 -105.03 -14.53
N GLU A 24 -85.35 -104.41 -15.69
CA GLU A 24 -84.31 -103.72 -16.45
C GLU A 24 -83.75 -102.49 -15.73
N GLU A 25 -84.60 -101.75 -15.02
CA GLU A 25 -84.20 -100.57 -14.26
C GLU A 25 -83.45 -100.93 -12.97
N GLN A 26 -83.84 -102.03 -12.30
CA GLN A 26 -83.09 -102.66 -11.20
C GLN A 26 -81.71 -103.15 -11.69
N ARG A 27 -81.65 -103.79 -12.86
CA ARG A 27 -80.39 -104.24 -13.46
C ARG A 27 -79.49 -103.07 -13.89
N LYS A 28 -80.06 -101.97 -14.38
CA LYS A 28 -79.33 -100.73 -14.69
C LYS A 28 -78.86 -100.02 -13.41
N LYS A 29 -79.64 -100.03 -12.33
CA LYS A 29 -79.22 -99.51 -11.02
C LYS A 29 -78.07 -100.34 -10.45
N LEU A 30 -78.16 -101.66 -10.44
CA LEU A 30 -77.08 -102.55 -9.99
C LEU A 30 -75.79 -102.30 -10.76
N LYS A 31 -75.85 -102.19 -12.10
CA LYS A 31 -74.67 -101.85 -12.92
C LYS A 31 -74.11 -100.45 -12.63
N ARG A 32 -74.96 -99.46 -12.35
CA ARG A 32 -74.51 -98.11 -11.96
C ARG A 32 -73.88 -98.11 -10.58
N GLU A 33 -74.42 -98.86 -9.63
CA GLU A 33 -73.87 -99.01 -8.28
C GLU A 33 -72.55 -99.80 -8.30
N GLU A 34 -72.43 -100.83 -9.13
CA GLU A 34 -71.16 -101.52 -9.37
C GLU A 34 -70.12 -100.58 -9.99
N LEU A 35 -70.49 -99.82 -11.02
CA LEU A 35 -69.60 -98.83 -11.63
C LEU A 35 -69.20 -97.72 -10.63
N GLN A 36 -70.14 -97.24 -9.80
CA GLN A 36 -69.84 -96.25 -8.76
C GLN A 36 -68.95 -96.84 -7.66
N ARG A 37 -69.13 -98.11 -7.30
CA ARG A 37 -68.23 -98.81 -6.38
C ARG A 37 -66.84 -98.97 -6.97
N GLU A 38 -66.72 -99.30 -8.26
CA GLU A 38 -65.43 -99.36 -8.96
C GLU A 38 -64.76 -97.99 -9.08
N MET A 39 -65.51 -96.93 -9.40
CA MET A 39 -64.99 -95.56 -9.44
C MET A 39 -64.54 -95.06 -8.06
N ALA A 40 -65.31 -95.35 -7.01
CA ALA A 40 -64.95 -95.03 -5.64
C ALA A 40 -63.70 -95.81 -5.19
N ALA A 41 -63.61 -97.10 -5.54
CA ALA A 41 -62.43 -97.92 -5.27
C ALA A 41 -61.19 -97.43 -6.07
N GLN A 42 -61.36 -97.00 -7.32
CA GLN A 42 -60.30 -96.40 -8.12
C GLN A 42 -59.87 -95.02 -7.59
N ALA A 43 -60.79 -94.20 -7.10
CA ALA A 43 -60.48 -92.92 -6.47
C ALA A 43 -59.69 -93.12 -5.17
N LEU A 44 -60.06 -94.12 -4.37
CA LEU A 44 -59.33 -94.49 -3.15
C LEU A 44 -57.92 -94.99 -3.49
N LYS A 45 -57.80 -95.91 -4.46
CA LYS A 45 -56.50 -96.39 -4.96
C LYS A 45 -55.66 -95.28 -5.58
N ARG A 46 -56.27 -94.30 -6.26
CA ARG A 46 -55.57 -93.12 -6.79
C ARG A 46 -55.06 -92.22 -5.66
N GLY A 47 -55.85 -92.01 -4.61
CA GLY A 47 -55.42 -91.27 -3.43
C GLY A 47 -54.27 -91.96 -2.68
N GLU A 48 -54.29 -93.30 -2.61
CA GLU A 48 -53.18 -94.10 -2.07
C GLU A 48 -51.93 -93.99 -2.96
N LEU A 49 -52.09 -94.05 -4.28
CA LEU A 49 -51.00 -93.83 -5.25
C LEU A 49 -50.43 -92.40 -5.14
N ASP A 50 -51.26 -91.37 -4.98
CA ASP A 50 -50.79 -90.00 -4.82
C ASP A 50 -50.07 -89.77 -3.48
N LYS A 51 -50.54 -90.40 -2.40
CA LYS A 51 -49.85 -90.37 -1.10
C LYS A 51 -48.50 -91.06 -1.20
N THR A 52 -48.46 -92.27 -1.75
CA THR A 52 -47.20 -93.01 -1.94
C THR A 52 -46.26 -92.30 -2.90
N TRP A 53 -46.77 -91.65 -3.95
CA TRP A 53 -45.97 -90.82 -4.85
C TRP A 53 -45.42 -89.57 -4.16
N ARG A 54 -46.21 -88.87 -3.34
CA ARG A 54 -45.73 -87.72 -2.56
C ARG A 54 -44.69 -88.14 -1.53
N GLU A 55 -44.90 -89.25 -0.84
CA GLU A 55 -43.92 -89.81 0.11
C GLU A 55 -42.62 -90.20 -0.61
N LEU A 56 -42.72 -90.84 -1.78
CA LEU A 56 -41.56 -91.19 -2.60
C LEU A 56 -40.84 -89.93 -3.09
N MET A 57 -41.57 -88.92 -3.58
CA MET A 57 -41.02 -87.65 -4.04
C MET A 57 -40.37 -86.86 -2.89
N LEU A 58 -40.96 -86.87 -1.69
CA LEU A 58 -40.37 -86.29 -0.49
C LEU A 58 -39.07 -87.01 -0.13
N LYS A 59 -39.06 -88.35 -0.09
CA LYS A 59 -37.85 -89.14 0.15
C LYS A 59 -36.75 -88.87 -0.88
N ILE A 60 -37.10 -88.62 -2.13
CA ILE A 60 -36.13 -88.29 -3.20
C ILE A 60 -35.65 -86.83 -3.08
N LYS A 61 -36.51 -85.88 -2.70
CA LYS A 61 -36.19 -84.44 -2.67
C LYS A 61 -35.57 -83.96 -1.35
N GLU A 62 -35.91 -84.57 -0.23
CA GLU A 62 -35.35 -84.26 1.09
C GLU A 62 -33.81 -84.26 1.11
N PRO A 63 -33.10 -85.28 0.59
CA PRO A 63 -31.63 -85.25 0.57
C PRO A 63 -31.08 -84.14 -0.36
N VAL A 64 -31.78 -83.83 -1.46
CA VAL A 64 -31.41 -82.73 -2.37
C VAL A 64 -31.52 -81.38 -1.67
N PHE A 65 -32.63 -81.12 -0.99
CA PHE A 65 -32.79 -79.87 -0.21
C PHE A 65 -31.78 -79.76 0.92
N ARG A 66 -31.45 -80.88 1.58
CA ARG A 66 -30.43 -80.90 2.63
C ARG A 66 -29.05 -80.53 2.05
N GLN A 67 -28.71 -81.09 0.90
CA GLN A 67 -27.48 -80.77 0.19
C GLN A 67 -27.46 -79.31 -0.32
N ASP A 68 -28.58 -78.79 -0.84
CA ASP A 68 -28.68 -77.39 -1.28
C ASP A 68 -28.51 -76.42 -0.11
N ILE A 69 -29.12 -76.72 1.05
CA ILE A 69 -28.96 -75.92 2.28
C ILE A 69 -27.51 -75.98 2.77
N GLU A 70 -26.86 -77.14 2.72
CA GLU A 70 -25.45 -77.31 3.12
C GLU A 70 -24.50 -76.56 2.18
N VAL A 71 -24.72 -76.63 0.86
CA VAL A 71 -23.98 -75.83 -0.12
C VAL A 71 -24.21 -74.33 0.11
N MET A 72 -25.45 -73.92 0.40
CA MET A 72 -25.77 -72.53 0.71
C MET A 72 -25.11 -72.07 2.02
N TRP A 73 -25.05 -72.95 3.03
CA TRP A 73 -24.37 -72.71 4.30
C TRP A 73 -22.87 -72.50 4.08
N HIS A 74 -22.18 -73.42 3.39
CA HIS A 74 -20.75 -73.28 3.11
C HIS A 74 -20.41 -72.08 2.23
N THR A 75 -21.28 -71.74 1.26
CA THR A 75 -21.09 -70.52 0.47
C THR A 75 -21.28 -69.27 1.33
N PHE A 76 -22.25 -69.27 2.25
CA PHE A 76 -22.44 -68.18 3.20
C PHE A 76 -21.25 -68.03 4.16
N GLU A 77 -20.78 -69.12 4.79
CA GLU A 77 -19.58 -69.11 5.65
C GLU A 77 -18.36 -68.56 4.91
N ARG A 78 -18.10 -69.05 3.68
CA ARG A 78 -16.97 -68.55 2.89
C ARG A 78 -17.08 -67.06 2.56
N VAL A 79 -18.29 -66.56 2.29
CA VAL A 79 -18.51 -65.13 2.05
C VAL A 79 -18.37 -64.34 3.35
N TYR A 80 -18.83 -64.88 4.46
CA TYR A 80 -18.68 -64.30 5.79
C TYR A 80 -17.21 -64.17 6.16
N ASP A 81 -16.41 -65.24 6.07
CA ASP A 81 -14.98 -65.25 6.37
C ASP A 81 -14.20 -64.27 5.49
N LYS A 82 -14.54 -64.19 4.20
CA LYS A 82 -13.92 -63.22 3.28
C LYS A 82 -14.23 -61.78 3.69
N LYS A 83 -15.49 -61.50 4.07
CA LYS A 83 -15.91 -60.18 4.53
C LYS A 83 -15.26 -59.84 5.86
N ASP A 84 -15.22 -60.77 6.80
CA ASP A 84 -14.57 -60.60 8.10
C ASP A 84 -13.06 -60.34 7.95
N HIS A 85 -12.38 -61.11 7.09
CA HIS A 85 -10.99 -60.84 6.72
C HIS A 85 -10.82 -59.45 6.11
N LEU A 86 -11.71 -59.04 5.19
CA LEU A 86 -11.65 -57.72 4.57
C LEU A 86 -11.86 -56.60 5.60
N ILE A 87 -12.81 -56.76 6.52
CA ILE A 87 -13.05 -55.82 7.63
C ILE A 87 -11.81 -55.74 8.51
N ASN A 88 -11.28 -56.86 8.97
CA ASN A 88 -10.07 -56.89 9.81
C ASN A 88 -8.84 -56.31 9.10
N HIS A 89 -8.69 -56.57 7.80
CA HIS A 89 -7.61 -56.00 7.01
C HIS A 89 -7.76 -54.49 6.82
N THR A 90 -8.97 -54.01 6.52
CA THR A 90 -9.23 -52.58 6.39
C THR A 90 -9.09 -51.83 7.70
N MET A 91 -9.47 -52.42 8.84
CA MET A 91 -9.19 -51.86 10.16
C MET A 91 -7.68 -51.72 10.41
N LYS A 92 -6.88 -52.75 10.12
CA LYS A 92 -5.41 -52.67 10.24
C LYS A 92 -4.81 -51.59 9.33
N LEU A 93 -5.30 -51.47 8.10
CA LEU A 93 -4.84 -50.42 7.19
C LEU A 93 -5.22 -49.02 7.70
N MET A 94 -6.37 -48.88 8.35
CA MET A 94 -6.80 -47.63 8.97
C MET A 94 -5.90 -47.26 10.14
N ASP A 95 -5.56 -48.22 11.01
CA ASP A 95 -4.64 -47.99 12.12
C ASP A 95 -3.24 -47.57 11.62
N VAL A 96 -2.73 -48.23 10.59
CA VAL A 96 -1.44 -47.85 9.96
C VAL A 96 -1.49 -46.46 9.34
N ALA A 97 -2.62 -46.10 8.69
CA ALA A 97 -2.79 -44.78 8.10
C ALA A 97 -2.86 -43.68 9.19
N ASP A 98 -3.53 -43.95 10.31
CA ASP A 98 -3.60 -43.01 11.43
C ASP A 98 -2.22 -42.83 12.08
N ASP A 99 -1.48 -43.92 12.32
CA ASP A 99 -0.10 -43.89 12.80
C ASP A 99 0.80 -43.05 11.88
N GLN A 100 0.69 -43.23 10.56
CA GLN A 100 1.44 -42.45 9.57
C GLN A 100 1.06 -40.96 9.63
N PHE A 101 -0.24 -40.66 9.76
CA PHE A 101 -0.72 -39.29 9.88
C PHE A 101 -0.20 -38.61 11.14
N GLN A 102 -0.30 -39.27 12.30
CA GLN A 102 0.20 -38.76 13.57
C GLN A 102 1.71 -38.50 13.53
N ARG A 103 2.51 -39.43 12.96
CA ARG A 103 3.96 -39.23 12.79
C ARG A 103 4.29 -38.07 11.87
N THR A 104 3.52 -37.90 10.80
CA THR A 104 3.70 -36.78 9.86
C THR A 104 3.40 -35.45 10.54
N VAL A 105 2.32 -35.36 11.32
CA VAL A 105 1.99 -34.17 12.10
C VAL A 105 3.08 -33.86 13.13
N ALA A 106 3.55 -34.86 13.89
CA ALA A 106 4.63 -34.68 14.84
C ALA A 106 5.92 -34.16 14.17
N SER A 107 6.31 -34.74 13.04
CA SER A 107 7.45 -34.28 12.26
C SER A 107 7.29 -32.84 11.75
N PHE A 108 6.08 -32.44 11.35
CA PHE A 108 5.81 -31.05 10.97
C PHE A 108 5.90 -30.10 12.16
N CYS A 109 5.36 -30.47 13.32
CA CYS A 109 5.50 -29.69 14.55
C CYS A 109 6.97 -29.50 14.92
N ASP A 110 7.78 -30.56 14.91
CA ASP A 110 9.23 -30.48 15.18
C ASP A 110 9.95 -29.56 14.18
N THR A 111 9.57 -29.63 12.90
CA THR A 111 10.15 -28.77 11.85
C THR A 111 9.78 -27.30 12.07
N ILE A 112 8.54 -27.02 12.49
CA ILE A 112 8.09 -25.67 12.80
C ILE A 112 8.80 -25.16 14.06
N ASP A 113 8.91 -25.96 15.11
CA ASP A 113 9.57 -25.57 16.35
C ASP A 113 11.07 -25.30 16.15
N THR A 114 11.75 -26.14 15.37
CA THR A 114 13.16 -25.89 15.02
C THR A 114 13.33 -24.61 14.20
N MET A 115 12.41 -24.33 13.28
CA MET A 115 12.40 -23.08 12.51
C MET A 115 12.15 -21.85 13.40
N ILE A 116 11.17 -21.92 14.31
CA ILE A 116 10.87 -20.85 15.26
C ILE A 116 12.08 -20.57 16.15
N ASN A 117 12.69 -21.62 16.72
CA ASN A 117 13.85 -21.47 17.59
C ASN A 117 15.05 -20.86 16.86
N LYS A 118 15.27 -21.22 15.59
CA LYS A 118 16.30 -20.59 14.76
C LYS A 118 16.00 -19.10 14.55
N PHE A 119 14.78 -18.74 14.20
CA PHE A 119 14.41 -17.34 14.00
C PHE A 119 14.55 -16.51 15.28
N LEU A 120 14.17 -17.07 16.44
CA LEU A 120 14.35 -16.41 17.73
C LEU A 120 15.84 -16.19 18.04
N PHE A 121 16.68 -17.19 17.78
CA PHE A 121 18.13 -17.06 17.94
C PHE A 121 18.73 -15.99 17.02
N ASP A 122 18.38 -16.02 15.73
CA ASP A 122 18.86 -15.05 14.74
C ASP A 122 18.42 -13.62 15.12
N LEU A 123 17.17 -13.45 15.60
CA LEU A 123 16.66 -12.17 16.12
C LEU A 123 17.45 -11.68 17.33
N GLU A 124 17.79 -12.57 18.27
CA GLU A 124 18.58 -12.22 19.44
C GLU A 124 20.00 -11.77 19.05
N VAL A 125 20.64 -12.49 18.12
CA VAL A 125 21.96 -12.14 17.59
C VAL A 125 21.92 -10.78 16.89
N MET A 126 20.93 -10.55 16.03
CA MET A 126 20.75 -9.27 15.33
C MET A 126 20.49 -8.12 16.31
N SER A 127 19.67 -8.34 17.33
CA SER A 127 19.42 -7.37 18.40
C SER A 127 20.71 -7.02 19.16
N LYS A 128 21.50 -8.03 19.56
CA LYS A 128 22.79 -7.84 20.22
C LYS A 128 23.79 -7.08 19.36
N ASP A 129 23.92 -7.42 18.07
CA ASP A 129 24.84 -6.71 17.19
C ASP A 129 24.37 -5.28 16.89
N ASN A 130 23.06 -5.05 16.75
CA ASN A 130 22.52 -3.70 16.62
C ASN A 130 22.81 -2.86 17.87
N ASN A 131 22.56 -3.39 19.07
CA ASN A 131 22.88 -2.71 20.33
C ASN A 131 24.39 -2.42 20.47
N ARG A 132 25.24 -3.33 20.01
CA ARG A 132 26.69 -3.11 19.97
C ARG A 132 27.07 -1.98 19.01
N ARG A 133 26.48 -1.95 17.81
CA ARG A 133 26.73 -0.91 16.80
C ARG A 133 26.24 0.46 17.27
N THR A 134 25.04 0.54 17.83
CA THR A 134 24.49 1.79 18.38
C THR A 134 25.32 2.30 19.55
N SER A 135 25.74 1.42 20.47
CA SER A 135 26.62 1.81 21.57
C SER A 135 27.97 2.34 21.08
N LYS A 136 28.58 1.70 20.07
CA LYS A 136 29.82 2.20 19.45
C LYS A 136 29.63 3.56 18.79
N LEU A 137 28.55 3.73 18.03
CA LEU A 137 28.24 5.00 17.36
C LEU A 137 28.02 6.13 18.37
N LEU A 138 27.29 5.86 19.46
CA LEU A 138 27.07 6.83 20.53
C LEU A 138 28.37 7.21 21.24
N LYS A 139 29.26 6.24 21.47
CA LYS A 139 30.59 6.52 22.03
C LYS A 139 31.41 7.40 21.08
N HIS A 140 31.50 7.05 19.81
CA HIS A 140 32.18 7.89 18.82
C HIS A 140 31.60 9.31 18.76
N GLY A 141 30.28 9.46 18.76
CA GLY A 141 29.66 10.79 18.79
C GLY A 141 29.98 11.59 20.06
N ALA A 142 30.08 10.93 21.21
CA ALA A 142 30.47 11.57 22.46
C ALA A 142 31.95 11.98 22.47
N ASP A 143 32.83 11.11 21.96
CA ASP A 143 34.27 11.37 21.84
C ASP A 143 34.53 12.53 20.87
N ASP A 144 33.87 12.55 19.71
CA ASP A 144 33.96 13.62 18.72
C ASP A 144 33.45 14.96 19.30
N ALA A 145 32.34 14.95 20.03
CA ALA A 145 31.82 16.15 20.69
C ALA A 145 32.79 16.68 21.75
N ALA A 146 33.38 15.79 22.56
CA ALA A 146 34.39 16.17 23.55
C ALA A 146 35.64 16.76 22.90
N GLN A 147 36.10 16.16 21.79
CA GLN A 147 37.24 16.67 21.03
C GLN A 147 36.97 18.05 20.45
N ILE A 148 35.81 18.25 19.80
CA ILE A 148 35.41 19.56 19.25
C ILE A 148 35.34 20.63 20.34
N MET A 149 34.78 20.30 21.51
CA MET A 149 34.71 21.22 22.64
C MET A 149 36.10 21.58 23.17
N SER A 150 37.00 20.59 23.28
CA SER A 150 38.38 20.82 23.69
C SER A 150 39.10 21.73 22.70
N ASP A 151 39.02 21.41 21.41
CA ASP A 151 39.67 22.19 20.34
C ASP A 151 39.11 23.62 20.30
N HIS A 152 37.79 23.79 20.43
CA HIS A 152 37.15 25.10 20.52
C HIS A 152 37.69 25.93 21.69
N ASN A 153 37.74 25.35 22.90
CA ASN A 153 38.25 26.03 24.08
C ASN A 153 39.74 26.39 23.92
N THR A 154 40.55 25.53 23.31
CA THR A 154 41.97 25.85 23.04
C THR A 154 42.12 27.00 22.04
N ALA A 155 41.29 27.03 20.99
CA ALA A 155 41.30 28.12 20.02
C ALA A 155 40.81 29.44 20.63
N GLU A 156 39.76 29.39 21.46
CA GLU A 156 39.23 30.56 22.16
C GLU A 156 40.27 31.15 23.11
N THR A 157 40.89 30.32 23.96
CA THR A 157 41.94 30.77 24.89
C THR A 157 43.15 31.34 24.16
N HIS A 158 43.55 30.76 23.03
CA HIS A 158 44.62 31.30 22.18
C HIS A 158 44.26 32.68 21.60
N LEU A 159 43.03 32.87 21.11
CA LEU A 159 42.56 34.16 20.61
C LEU A 159 42.49 35.21 21.71
N GLN A 160 42.01 34.84 22.90
CA GLN A 160 41.99 35.72 24.07
C GLN A 160 43.42 36.17 24.44
N LEU A 161 44.40 35.26 24.39
CA LEU A 161 45.80 35.57 24.65
C LEU A 161 46.37 36.54 23.61
N LEU A 162 46.10 36.33 22.32
CA LEU A 162 46.52 37.25 21.25
C LEU A 162 45.89 38.64 21.40
N LEU A 163 44.60 38.71 21.75
CA LEU A 163 43.92 39.98 22.04
C LEU A 163 44.56 40.69 23.23
N TYR A 164 44.81 39.97 24.32
CA TYR A 164 45.47 40.54 25.50
C TYR A 164 46.86 41.09 25.16
N HIS A 165 47.68 40.35 24.41
CA HIS A 165 48.98 40.82 23.96
C HIS A 165 48.88 42.03 23.02
N GLY A 166 47.94 42.01 22.07
CA GLY A 166 47.66 43.14 21.19
C GLY A 166 47.26 44.42 21.94
N HIS A 167 46.39 44.31 22.94
CA HIS A 167 46.03 45.43 23.79
C HIS A 167 47.21 45.93 24.62
N THR A 168 47.93 45.03 25.29
CA THR A 168 49.07 45.40 26.14
C THR A 168 50.18 46.09 25.34
N THR A 169 50.46 45.62 24.13
CA THR A 169 51.47 46.23 23.25
C THR A 169 51.03 47.59 22.73
N ALA A 170 49.77 47.74 22.32
CA ALA A 170 49.22 49.02 21.89
C ALA A 170 49.22 50.05 23.02
N ASP A 171 48.83 49.66 24.23
CA ASP A 171 48.85 50.53 25.42
C ASP A 171 50.28 50.94 25.77
N SER A 172 51.22 49.99 25.78
CA SER A 172 52.64 50.28 26.01
C SER A 172 53.18 51.29 24.98
N LEU A 173 52.88 51.09 23.69
CA LEU A 173 53.28 52.01 22.63
C LEU A 173 52.64 53.40 22.79
N ALA A 174 51.36 53.46 23.17
CA ALA A 174 50.69 54.73 23.43
C ALA A 174 51.34 55.46 24.61
N TRP A 175 51.70 54.73 25.68
CA TRP A 175 52.41 55.29 26.83
C TRP A 175 53.81 55.79 26.49
N THR A 176 54.62 55.01 25.76
CA THR A 176 55.95 55.44 25.35
C THR A 176 55.90 56.65 24.42
N THR A 177 55.00 56.64 23.42
CA THR A 177 54.82 57.76 22.48
C THR A 177 54.39 59.03 23.21
N ARG A 178 53.48 58.93 24.19
CA ARG A 178 53.11 60.07 25.04
C ARG A 178 54.31 60.60 25.84
N GLY A 179 55.10 59.71 26.44
CA GLY A 179 56.32 60.07 27.17
C GLY A 179 57.34 60.80 26.28
N GLU A 180 57.62 60.26 25.09
CA GLU A 180 58.51 60.89 24.11
C GLU A 180 58.02 62.27 23.67
N ASN A 181 56.70 62.42 23.43
CA ASN A 181 56.13 63.71 23.07
C ASN A 181 56.23 64.74 24.20
N LEU A 182 55.99 64.33 25.46
CA LEU A 182 56.17 65.22 26.62
C LEU A 182 57.62 65.69 26.75
N VAL A 183 58.60 64.80 26.55
CA VAL A 183 60.02 65.15 26.55
C VAL A 183 60.33 66.15 25.43
N LYS A 184 59.83 65.92 24.21
CA LYS A 184 60.00 66.87 23.09
C LYS A 184 59.39 68.23 23.37
N GLU A 185 58.20 68.27 23.95
CA GLU A 185 57.56 69.53 24.36
C GLU A 185 58.42 70.27 25.40
N ASP A 186 58.99 69.58 26.38
CA ASP A 186 59.88 70.18 27.38
C ASP A 186 61.19 70.69 26.74
N GLU A 187 61.80 69.93 25.84
CA GLU A 187 62.97 70.38 25.08
C GLU A 187 62.67 71.65 24.27
N GLU A 188 61.52 71.72 23.59
CA GLU A 188 61.08 72.92 22.88
C GLU A 188 60.83 74.08 23.84
N ARG A 189 60.15 73.86 24.96
CA ARG A 189 59.96 74.88 26.02
C ARG A 189 61.30 75.42 26.50
N MET A 190 62.28 74.56 26.76
CA MET A 190 63.62 74.98 27.20
C MET A 190 64.36 75.76 26.12
N LYS A 191 64.25 75.36 24.85
CA LYS A 191 64.79 76.15 23.71
C LYS A 191 64.18 77.55 23.67
N TYR A 192 62.85 77.67 23.77
CA TYR A 192 62.19 78.98 23.80
C TYR A 192 62.62 79.84 24.99
N VAL A 193 62.79 79.26 26.17
CA VAL A 193 63.28 79.98 27.36
C VAL A 193 64.71 80.48 27.12
N ASN A 194 65.57 79.64 26.56
CA ASN A 194 66.95 80.01 26.22
C ASN A 194 67.00 81.12 25.16
N ASP A 195 66.21 81.01 24.09
CA ASP A 195 66.13 82.03 23.03
C ASP A 195 65.61 83.35 23.57
N ARG A 196 64.61 83.31 24.48
CA ARG A 196 64.10 84.50 25.17
C ARG A 196 65.17 85.15 26.02
N GLU A 197 65.96 84.38 26.75
CA GLU A 197 67.04 84.91 27.59
C GLU A 197 68.17 85.50 26.73
N ASN A 198 68.53 84.84 25.63
CA ASN A 198 69.49 85.36 24.66
C ASN A 198 69.01 86.70 24.05
N LEU A 199 67.74 86.77 23.65
CA LEU A 199 67.15 88.00 23.12
C LEU A 199 67.09 89.11 24.18
N ARG A 200 66.75 88.75 25.42
CA ARG A 200 66.75 89.69 26.55
C ARG A 200 68.15 90.26 26.78
N SER A 201 69.16 89.42 26.88
CA SER A 201 70.56 89.84 27.03
C SER A 201 71.02 90.75 25.87
N PHE A 202 70.68 90.37 24.63
CA PHE A 202 70.96 91.19 23.44
C PHE A 202 70.29 92.58 23.51
N LEU A 203 69.01 92.62 23.91
CA LEU A 203 68.26 93.87 24.05
C LEU A 203 68.74 94.71 25.24
N GLU A 204 69.11 94.11 26.36
CA GLU A 204 69.68 94.82 27.53
C GLU A 204 71.04 95.44 27.15
N ASN A 205 71.88 94.73 26.40
CA ASN A 205 73.14 95.27 25.87
C ASN A 205 72.90 96.45 24.91
N ASN A 206 71.98 96.30 23.95
CA ASN A 206 71.62 97.39 23.03
C ASN A 206 71.00 98.57 23.76
N TYR A 207 70.12 98.33 24.74
CA TYR A 207 69.52 99.36 25.57
C TYR A 207 70.59 100.09 26.37
N SER A 208 71.56 99.40 26.95
CA SER A 208 72.68 100.04 27.64
C SER A 208 73.49 100.93 26.69
N GLY A 209 73.78 100.47 25.46
CA GLY A 209 74.47 101.27 24.45
C GLY A 209 73.68 102.52 24.04
N LEU A 210 72.40 102.35 23.66
CA LEU A 210 71.49 103.44 23.33
C LEU A 210 71.26 104.39 24.51
N TRP A 211 71.28 103.91 25.75
CA TRP A 211 71.12 104.73 26.94
C TRP A 211 72.32 105.64 27.17
N ASP A 212 73.52 105.16 26.89
CA ASP A 212 74.73 105.98 26.96
C ASP A 212 74.79 107.00 25.81
N GLU A 213 74.36 106.62 24.60
CA GLU A 213 74.16 107.57 23.49
C GLU A 213 73.08 108.61 23.81
N TYR A 214 71.93 108.19 24.34
CA TYR A 214 70.82 109.05 24.74
C TYR A 214 71.23 110.01 25.86
N LYS A 215 71.99 109.57 26.88
CA LYS A 215 72.56 110.49 27.86
C LYS A 215 73.45 111.54 27.21
N GLY A 216 74.21 111.17 26.18
CA GLY A 216 74.99 112.09 25.35
C GLY A 216 74.11 113.14 24.66
N VAL A 217 73.05 112.69 23.99
CA VAL A 217 72.12 113.56 23.25
C VAL A 217 71.24 114.39 24.19
N LEU A 218 70.77 113.84 25.32
CA LEU A 218 69.92 114.53 26.29
C LEU A 218 70.70 115.63 27.01
N LYS A 219 71.97 115.40 27.35
CA LYS A 219 72.87 116.47 27.81
C LYS A 219 72.96 117.59 26.75
N ALA A 220 73.01 117.27 25.46
CA ALA A 220 73.02 118.25 24.38
C ALA A 220 71.64 118.93 24.15
N TYR A 221 70.54 118.22 24.35
CA TYR A 221 69.17 118.66 24.07
C TYR A 221 68.56 119.49 25.22
N VAL A 222 68.82 119.13 26.48
CA VAL A 222 68.39 119.91 27.66
C VAL A 222 69.02 121.31 27.64
N VAL A 223 70.24 121.41 27.15
CA VAL A 223 70.90 122.70 26.89
C VAL A 223 70.20 123.48 25.77
N ASN A 224 69.66 122.80 24.75
CA ASN A 224 69.11 123.42 23.54
C ASN A 224 67.59 123.68 23.52
N THR A 225 66.79 123.15 24.46
CA THR A 225 65.31 123.17 24.30
C THR A 225 64.49 123.60 25.51
N ALA A 226 65.11 124.24 26.50
CA ALA A 226 64.39 124.92 27.58
C ALA A 226 63.26 125.86 27.07
N ASP A 227 63.42 126.45 25.88
CA ASP A 227 62.42 127.34 25.27
C ASP A 227 61.26 126.63 24.54
N ASN A 228 61.43 125.40 24.05
CA ASN A 228 60.39 124.71 23.27
C ASN A 228 59.30 124.08 24.15
N GLN A 229 59.57 123.80 25.43
CA GLN A 229 58.57 123.32 26.38
C GLN A 229 57.46 124.36 26.68
N LYS A 230 57.71 125.64 26.39
CA LYS A 230 56.71 126.72 26.51
C LYS A 230 55.68 126.72 25.38
N GLN A 231 56.05 126.20 24.19
CA GLN A 231 55.19 126.20 23.00
C GLN A 231 54.25 124.99 22.95
N VAL A 232 54.65 123.83 23.49
CA VAL A 232 53.84 122.60 23.53
C VAL A 232 52.55 122.77 24.34
N ARG A 233 52.55 123.64 25.36
CA ARG A 233 51.34 123.95 26.16
C ARG A 233 50.27 124.69 25.36
N LYS A 234 50.61 125.33 24.23
CA LYS A 234 49.64 126.01 23.35
C LYS A 234 48.97 125.05 22.35
N LEU A 235 49.63 123.94 22.00
CA LEU A 235 49.12 122.97 21.00
C LEU A 235 48.07 122.00 21.58
N ARG A 236 48.15 121.67 22.88
CA ARG A 236 47.17 120.80 23.56
C ARG A 236 45.73 121.34 23.58
N ARG A 237 45.52 122.66 23.42
CA ARG A 237 44.18 123.26 23.34
C ARG A 237 43.50 123.04 21.99
N LYS A 238 44.26 122.78 20.92
CA LYS A 238 43.74 122.48 19.57
C LYS A 238 43.37 121.00 19.40
N GLU A 239 44.05 120.12 20.13
CA GLU A 239 43.86 118.67 20.10
C GLU A 239 42.49 118.25 20.65
N ASN A 240 42.02 118.91 21.71
CA ASN A 240 40.71 118.63 22.31
C ASN A 240 39.52 118.95 21.37
N LEU A 241 39.66 119.91 20.45
CA LEU A 241 38.60 120.26 19.49
C LEU A 241 38.45 119.22 18.37
N MET A 242 39.55 118.55 17.99
CA MET A 242 39.53 117.55 16.92
C MET A 242 39.01 116.18 17.42
N ALA A 243 39.16 115.89 18.71
CA ALA A 243 38.66 114.65 19.33
C ALA A 243 37.13 114.51 19.25
N ASP A 244 36.38 115.61 19.42
CA ASP A 244 34.91 115.59 19.37
C ASP A 244 34.37 115.34 17.95
N ILE A 245 35.08 115.85 16.92
CA ILE A 245 34.72 115.61 15.51
C ILE A 245 34.92 114.13 15.14
N ILE A 246 36.01 113.52 15.62
CA ILE A 246 36.35 112.10 15.39
C ILE A 246 35.28 111.19 16.02
N ALA A 247 34.84 111.47 17.24
CA ALA A 247 33.82 110.69 17.93
C ALA A 247 32.47 110.66 17.16
N SER A 248 32.10 111.76 16.52
CA SER A 248 30.87 111.84 15.71
C SER A 248 30.94 111.03 14.41
N GLN A 249 32.13 110.93 13.79
CA GLN A 249 32.33 110.16 12.57
C GLN A 249 32.43 108.65 12.83
N SER A 250 33.09 108.22 13.92
CA SER A 250 33.16 106.81 14.32
C SER A 250 31.78 106.19 14.53
N LYS A 251 30.82 106.96 15.05
CA LYS A 251 29.44 106.49 15.24
C LYS A 251 28.70 106.24 13.91
N LYS A 252 28.96 107.04 12.87
CA LYS A 252 28.41 106.84 11.52
C LYS A 252 29.02 105.59 10.87
N ILE A 253 30.34 105.39 11.01
CA ILE A 253 31.07 104.23 10.48
C ILE A 253 30.59 102.91 11.11
N ALA A 254 30.31 102.89 12.42
CA ALA A 254 29.77 101.70 13.08
C ALA A 254 28.39 101.30 12.54
N SER A 255 27.55 102.28 12.17
CA SER A 255 26.23 101.99 11.60
C SER A 255 26.29 101.40 10.19
N SER A 256 27.22 101.89 9.35
CA SER A 256 27.42 101.36 8.00
C SER A 256 28.09 99.98 8.01
N ASP A 257 29.03 99.73 8.93
CA ASP A 257 29.67 98.40 9.10
C ASP A 257 28.65 97.32 9.54
N GLY A 258 27.68 97.69 10.39
CA GLY A 258 26.59 96.79 10.79
C GLY A 258 25.69 96.34 9.62
N ILE A 259 25.43 97.22 8.66
CA ILE A 259 24.67 96.88 7.44
C ILE A 259 25.52 96.00 6.52
N LEU A 260 26.81 96.31 6.38
CA LEU A 260 27.76 95.57 5.55
C LEU A 260 27.95 94.12 6.02
N LYS A 261 28.03 93.88 7.34
CA LYS A 261 28.10 92.54 7.93
C LYS A 261 26.85 91.70 7.64
N ARG A 262 25.66 92.30 7.70
CA ARG A 262 24.38 91.61 7.46
C ARG A 262 24.25 91.17 6.00
N LEU A 263 24.59 92.07 5.06
CA LEU A 263 24.59 91.74 3.63
C LEU A 263 25.64 90.68 3.27
N ARG A 264 26.82 90.71 3.90
CA ARG A 264 27.85 89.66 3.72
C ARG A 264 27.42 88.29 4.24
N THR A 265 26.72 88.24 5.38
CA THR A 265 26.20 86.95 5.92
C THR A 265 25.11 86.37 5.04
N GLU A 266 24.24 87.23 4.47
CA GLU A 266 23.22 86.79 3.53
C GLU A 266 23.83 86.30 2.20
N LEU A 267 24.82 87.01 1.66
CA LEU A 267 25.57 86.57 0.47
C LEU A 267 26.29 85.24 0.70
N ALA A 268 26.98 85.07 1.84
CA ALA A 268 27.66 83.83 2.21
C ALA A 268 26.69 82.65 2.37
N ALA A 269 25.47 82.89 2.85
CA ALA A 269 24.43 81.86 2.93
C ALA A 269 23.93 81.43 1.53
N TYR A 270 23.91 82.35 0.55
CA TYR A 270 23.61 82.02 -0.85
C TYR A 270 24.77 81.31 -1.55
N GLU A 271 26.01 81.78 -1.37
CA GLU A 271 27.23 81.21 -1.98
C GLU A 271 27.62 79.84 -1.40
N SER A 272 27.37 79.60 -0.12
CA SER A 272 27.61 78.29 0.53
C SER A 272 26.67 77.18 0.03
N GLY A 273 25.67 77.49 -0.80
CA GLY A 273 24.78 76.51 -1.41
C GLY A 273 23.87 75.78 -0.42
N THR A 274 23.80 76.21 0.85
CA THR A 274 22.99 75.60 1.91
C THR A 274 21.50 75.56 1.56
N LYS A 275 20.97 76.61 0.91
CA LYS A 275 19.59 76.62 0.37
C LYS A 275 19.40 75.62 -0.79
N GLN A 276 20.44 75.34 -1.59
CA GLN A 276 20.40 74.37 -2.70
C GLN A 276 20.64 72.93 -2.26
N ALA A 277 21.32 72.71 -1.12
CA ALA A 277 21.61 71.39 -0.58
C ALA A 277 20.33 70.60 -0.27
N VAL A 278 19.30 71.25 0.25
CA VAL A 278 17.98 70.64 0.55
C VAL A 278 17.31 70.08 -0.71
N PHE A 279 17.39 70.80 -1.83
CA PHE A 279 16.82 70.33 -3.10
C PHE A 279 17.63 69.16 -3.69
N ARG A 280 18.96 69.17 -3.56
CA ARG A 280 19.83 68.05 -3.99
C ARG A 280 19.54 66.78 -3.18
N ASP A 281 19.40 66.94 -1.88
CA ASP A 281 19.10 65.85 -0.95
C ASP A 281 17.70 65.25 -1.20
N ARG A 282 16.66 66.08 -1.37
CA ARG A 282 15.32 65.59 -1.79
C ARG A 282 15.35 64.84 -3.12
N ARG A 283 16.07 65.35 -4.12
CA ARG A 283 16.26 64.70 -5.41
C ARG A 283 16.97 63.35 -5.27
N ASN A 284 18.02 63.28 -4.45
CA ASN A 284 18.78 62.05 -4.22
C ASN A 284 17.94 61.00 -3.50
N ARG A 285 17.13 61.39 -2.50
CA ARG A 285 16.18 60.46 -1.85
C ARG A 285 15.17 59.89 -2.82
N HIS A 286 14.60 60.72 -3.72
CA HIS A 286 13.69 60.23 -4.76
C HIS A 286 14.39 59.29 -5.75
N ARG A 287 15.61 59.64 -6.19
CA ARG A 287 16.38 58.77 -7.10
C ARG A 287 16.70 57.41 -6.46
N ALA A 288 17.07 57.41 -5.18
CA ALA A 288 17.30 56.18 -4.42
C ALA A 288 16.02 55.36 -4.24
N ALA A 289 14.88 56.00 -3.98
CA ALA A 289 13.59 55.32 -3.89
C ALA A 289 13.18 54.67 -5.22
N CYS A 290 13.30 55.39 -6.34
CA CYS A 290 13.02 54.85 -7.68
C CYS A 290 13.98 53.69 -8.04
N PHE A 291 15.26 53.81 -7.69
CA PHE A 291 16.21 52.72 -7.91
C PHE A 291 15.85 51.46 -7.12
N ARG A 292 15.52 51.60 -5.82
CA ARG A 292 15.05 50.47 -5.00
C ARG A 292 13.78 49.84 -5.57
N LEU A 293 12.80 50.65 -5.97
CA LEU A 293 11.57 50.16 -6.56
C LEU A 293 11.84 49.35 -7.84
N LYS A 294 12.72 49.85 -8.71
CA LYS A 294 13.15 49.14 -9.93
C LYS A 294 13.85 47.83 -9.60
N GLN A 295 14.74 47.82 -8.60
CA GLN A 295 15.42 46.60 -8.17
C GLN A 295 14.45 45.57 -7.59
N CYS A 296 13.49 46.00 -6.76
CA CYS A 296 12.44 45.14 -6.24
C CYS A 296 11.59 44.53 -7.36
N LEU A 297 11.23 45.31 -8.39
CA LEU A 297 10.48 44.81 -9.54
C LEU A 297 11.28 43.75 -10.31
N ILE A 298 12.55 44.02 -10.63
CA ILE A 298 13.42 43.08 -11.35
C ILE A 298 13.56 41.79 -10.55
N ASN A 299 13.86 41.89 -9.25
CA ASN A 299 14.01 40.74 -8.37
C ASN A 299 12.69 39.96 -8.23
N GLY A 300 11.55 40.66 -8.16
CA GLY A 300 10.21 40.07 -8.18
C GLY A 300 9.98 39.24 -9.43
N CYS A 301 10.19 39.82 -10.62
CA CYS A 301 10.05 39.10 -11.89
C CYS A 301 10.97 37.87 -11.97
N THR A 302 12.20 37.93 -11.47
CA THR A 302 13.08 36.75 -11.45
C THR A 302 12.58 35.65 -10.50
N THR A 303 11.94 36.03 -9.39
CA THR A 303 11.33 35.09 -8.45
C THR A 303 10.10 34.44 -9.08
N ASP A 304 9.24 35.25 -9.70
CA ASP A 304 8.02 34.79 -10.37
C ASP A 304 8.36 33.82 -11.51
N LEU A 305 9.39 34.12 -12.31
CA LEU A 305 9.88 33.22 -13.35
C LEU A 305 10.32 31.86 -12.79
N LYS A 306 11.06 31.84 -11.67
CA LYS A 306 11.49 30.59 -11.01
C LYS A 306 10.31 29.81 -10.44
N GLN A 307 9.35 30.50 -9.82
CA GLN A 307 8.15 29.88 -9.28
C GLN A 307 7.27 29.30 -10.39
N LEU A 308 7.08 30.03 -11.48
CA LEU A 308 6.35 29.57 -12.65
C LEU A 308 7.02 28.34 -13.28
N ALA A 309 8.35 28.35 -13.45
CA ALA A 309 9.08 27.19 -13.96
C ALA A 309 8.91 25.95 -13.06
N THR A 310 8.91 26.15 -11.74
CA THR A 310 8.68 25.07 -10.77
C THR A 310 7.25 24.54 -10.86
N LEU A 311 6.27 25.44 -10.97
CA LEU A 311 4.85 25.09 -11.10
C LEU A 311 4.59 24.29 -12.38
N VAL A 312 5.13 24.75 -13.52
CA VAL A 312 5.01 24.05 -14.81
C VAL A 312 5.63 22.66 -14.74
N LYS A 313 6.85 22.54 -14.19
CA LYS A 313 7.49 21.23 -14.04
C LYS A 313 6.68 20.27 -13.15
N ALA A 314 6.11 20.79 -12.06
CA ALA A 314 5.26 20.01 -11.17
C ALA A 314 3.93 19.61 -11.84
N SER A 315 3.32 20.50 -12.62
CA SER A 315 2.10 20.19 -13.37
C SER A 315 2.37 19.14 -14.45
N ASP A 316 3.46 19.27 -15.20
CA ASP A 316 3.82 18.31 -16.23
C ASP A 316 4.09 16.92 -15.63
N SER A 317 4.81 16.86 -14.51
CA SER A 317 5.03 15.61 -13.77
C SER A 317 3.73 14.96 -13.28
N ALA A 318 2.78 15.78 -12.81
CA ALA A 318 1.47 15.30 -12.37
C ALA A 318 0.62 14.81 -13.55
N VAL A 319 0.65 15.50 -14.68
CA VAL A 319 -0.02 15.10 -15.91
C VAL A 319 0.56 13.79 -16.44
N GLU A 320 1.89 13.65 -16.54
CA GLU A 320 2.55 12.41 -16.94
C GLU A 320 2.16 11.23 -16.05
N TRP A 321 2.13 11.45 -14.72
CA TRP A 321 1.73 10.41 -13.78
C TRP A 321 0.25 10.01 -13.97
N LEU A 322 -0.64 10.99 -14.16
CA LEU A 322 -2.06 10.74 -14.42
C LEU A 322 -2.27 10.00 -15.74
N GLU A 323 -1.56 10.38 -16.81
CA GLU A 323 -1.61 9.66 -18.09
C GLU A 323 -1.14 8.21 -17.95
N LEU A 324 -0.07 7.96 -17.19
CA LEU A 324 0.40 6.61 -16.90
C LEU A 324 -0.64 5.80 -16.09
N ALA A 325 -1.29 6.43 -15.12
CA ALA A 325 -2.36 5.82 -14.34
C ALA A 325 -3.58 5.48 -15.23
N VAL A 326 -3.97 6.38 -16.13
CA VAL A 326 -5.03 6.14 -17.13
C VAL A 326 -4.65 4.98 -18.05
N LYS A 327 -3.44 4.96 -18.61
CA LYS A 327 -2.94 3.84 -19.45
C LYS A 327 -2.98 2.49 -18.70
N LYS A 328 -2.61 2.48 -17.41
CA LYS A 328 -2.73 1.27 -16.56
C LYS A 328 -4.19 0.88 -16.34
N GLY A 329 -5.06 1.84 -16.03
CA GLY A 329 -6.50 1.63 -15.88
C GLY A 329 -7.15 1.06 -17.14
N GLU A 330 -6.85 1.62 -18.31
CA GLU A 330 -7.31 1.10 -19.60
C GLU A 330 -6.80 -0.30 -19.90
N LYS A 331 -5.54 -0.61 -19.54
CA LYS A 331 -5.00 -1.97 -19.68
C LYS A 331 -5.77 -2.96 -18.79
N ILE A 332 -6.06 -2.59 -17.55
CA ILE A 332 -6.87 -3.41 -16.62
C ILE A 332 -8.28 -3.60 -17.18
N LEU A 333 -8.93 -2.54 -17.67
CA LEU A 333 -10.27 -2.63 -18.27
C LEU A 333 -10.29 -3.50 -19.54
N ARG A 334 -9.29 -3.36 -20.42
CA ARG A 334 -9.13 -4.22 -21.60
C ARG A 334 -8.94 -5.68 -21.21
N MET A 335 -8.08 -5.98 -20.24
CA MET A 335 -7.90 -7.34 -19.72
C MET A 335 -9.18 -7.88 -19.08
N ALA A 336 -9.88 -7.07 -18.27
CA ALA A 336 -11.15 -7.45 -17.68
C ALA A 336 -12.21 -7.76 -18.76
N ALA A 337 -12.29 -6.95 -19.82
CA ALA A 337 -13.20 -7.19 -20.94
C ALA A 337 -12.85 -8.47 -21.71
N LEU A 338 -11.56 -8.77 -21.92
CA LEU A 338 -11.09 -10.02 -22.52
C LEU A 338 -11.43 -11.23 -21.63
N CYS A 339 -11.10 -11.17 -20.33
CA CYS A 339 -11.44 -12.22 -19.37
C CYS A 339 -12.96 -12.47 -19.30
N ARG A 340 -13.76 -11.39 -19.37
CA ARG A 340 -15.23 -11.48 -19.36
C ARG A 340 -15.80 -12.26 -20.54
N LYS A 341 -15.08 -12.40 -21.66
CA LYS A 341 -15.52 -13.24 -22.79
C LYS A 341 -15.61 -14.72 -22.40
N PHE A 342 -14.70 -15.20 -21.54
CA PHE A 342 -14.63 -16.58 -21.08
C PHE A 342 -15.50 -16.90 -19.85
N GLU A 343 -16.17 -15.87 -19.29
CA GLU A 343 -17.12 -16.07 -18.19
C GLU A 343 -18.43 -16.68 -18.70
N THR A 344 -18.99 -17.60 -17.91
CA THR A 344 -20.31 -18.17 -18.19
C THR A 344 -21.40 -17.11 -18.07
N ARG A 345 -22.56 -17.31 -18.72
CA ARG A 345 -23.72 -16.40 -18.56
C ARG A 345 -24.10 -16.21 -17.09
N ARG A 346 -24.02 -17.29 -16.29
CA ARG A 346 -24.30 -17.26 -14.85
C ARG A 346 -23.35 -16.33 -14.09
N GLU A 347 -22.06 -16.35 -14.41
CA GLU A 347 -21.06 -15.48 -13.78
C GLU A 347 -21.15 -14.03 -14.26
N LYS A 348 -21.58 -13.79 -15.51
CA LYS A 348 -21.82 -12.43 -16.02
C LYS A 348 -22.99 -11.72 -15.33
N VAL A 349 -24.01 -12.48 -14.93
CA VAL A 349 -25.22 -11.98 -14.24
C VAL A 349 -25.02 -11.96 -12.72
N LEU A 350 -24.34 -12.97 -12.16
CA LEU A 350 -24.01 -13.07 -10.73
C LEU A 350 -22.50 -13.27 -10.52
N PRO A 351 -21.67 -12.22 -10.68
CA PRO A 351 -20.21 -12.31 -10.58
C PRO A 351 -19.71 -12.76 -9.20
N PHE A 352 -20.51 -12.52 -8.16
CA PHE A 352 -20.15 -12.76 -6.76
C PHE A 352 -20.99 -13.88 -6.11
N GLY A 353 -21.82 -14.59 -6.89
CA GLY A 353 -22.65 -15.70 -6.40
C GLY A 353 -23.95 -15.28 -5.68
N SER A 354 -24.79 -16.27 -5.34
CA SER A 354 -26.04 -16.10 -4.59
C SER A 354 -25.84 -16.10 -3.08
N ALA A 355 -24.61 -16.30 -2.59
CA ALA A 355 -24.25 -16.09 -1.20
C ALA A 355 -24.17 -14.57 -0.95
N MET A 356 -25.34 -13.92 -0.97
CA MET A 356 -25.53 -12.59 -0.44
C MET A 356 -25.69 -12.72 1.08
N PRO A 357 -24.70 -12.35 1.90
CA PRO A 357 -25.04 -11.78 3.19
C PRO A 357 -25.74 -10.44 2.89
N TYR A 358 -27.04 -10.40 3.10
CA TYR A 358 -27.83 -9.17 3.03
C TYR A 358 -27.32 -8.18 4.07
N SER A 359 -26.72 -7.07 3.64
CA SER A 359 -27.20 -5.72 3.94
C SER A 359 -26.21 -4.63 3.50
N PRO A 360 -26.69 -3.54 2.86
CA PRO A 360 -25.96 -2.32 2.56
C PRO A 360 -25.99 -1.33 3.72
N THR A 361 -25.92 -1.81 4.96
CA THR A 361 -25.53 -0.94 6.06
C THR A 361 -24.04 -1.16 6.20
N GLN A 362 -23.23 -0.12 6.00
CA GLN A 362 -21.86 -0.10 6.48
C GLN A 362 -21.85 -0.76 7.86
N PRO A 363 -21.33 -1.99 8.04
CA PRO A 363 -20.82 -2.28 9.35
C PRO A 363 -19.70 -1.25 9.44
N LYS A 364 -19.82 -0.33 10.41
CA LYS A 364 -18.63 0.13 11.10
C LYS A 364 -17.90 -1.16 11.39
N SER A 365 -16.94 -1.53 10.53
CA SER A 365 -16.03 -2.57 10.85
C SER A 365 -15.34 -1.98 12.06
N ASN A 366 -15.80 -2.41 13.22
CA ASN A 366 -14.89 -2.73 14.28
C ASN A 366 -13.90 -3.68 13.61
N VAL A 367 -12.91 -3.09 12.93
CA VAL A 367 -11.54 -3.56 12.98
C VAL A 367 -11.29 -3.60 14.47
N ARG A 368 -11.76 -4.69 15.10
CA ARG A 368 -11.16 -5.19 16.30
C ARG A 368 -9.71 -5.25 15.89
N ARG A 369 -8.94 -4.30 16.42
CA ARG A 369 -7.50 -4.27 16.36
C ARG A 369 -7.07 -5.65 16.87
N GLN A 370 -7.05 -6.65 16.00
CA GLN A 370 -6.05 -7.69 16.07
C GLN A 370 -4.79 -6.90 15.75
N GLN A 371 -4.20 -6.38 16.81
CA GLN A 371 -2.80 -6.01 16.83
C GLN A 371 -2.06 -7.32 16.54
N SER A 372 -1.98 -7.68 15.26
CA SER A 372 -0.86 -8.47 14.78
C SER A 372 0.28 -7.46 14.67
N ASP A 373 1.35 -7.66 15.42
CA ASP A 373 2.52 -6.79 15.42
C ASP A 373 3.26 -6.78 14.06
N ASP A 374 2.83 -7.62 13.11
CA ASP A 374 3.32 -7.63 11.74
C ASP A 374 2.68 -6.50 10.88
N SER A 375 3.42 -5.40 10.79
CA SER A 375 3.20 -4.27 9.87
C SER A 375 2.94 -4.71 8.41
N LEU A 376 3.53 -5.84 7.98
CA LEU A 376 3.33 -6.41 6.65
C LEU A 376 1.93 -7.00 6.47
N VAL A 377 1.39 -7.66 7.49
CA VAL A 377 0.05 -8.27 7.44
C VAL A 377 -1.01 -7.18 7.46
N VAL A 378 -0.82 -6.14 8.26
CA VAL A 378 -1.73 -4.97 8.29
C VAL A 378 -1.69 -4.20 6.97
N ASN A 379 -0.52 -4.04 6.34
CA ASN A 379 -0.39 -3.45 5.01
C ASN A 379 -0.97 -4.35 3.90
N ALA A 380 -0.80 -5.67 3.98
CA ALA A 380 -1.38 -6.60 3.02
C ALA A 380 -2.91 -6.63 3.13
N ILE A 381 -3.46 -6.64 4.35
CA ILE A 381 -4.91 -6.64 4.59
C ILE A 381 -5.52 -5.32 4.11
N SER A 382 -4.91 -4.17 4.40
CA SER A 382 -5.41 -2.86 3.95
C SER A 382 -5.29 -2.64 2.43
N THR A 383 -4.25 -3.18 1.79
CA THR A 383 -4.10 -3.09 0.31
C THR A 383 -5.00 -4.08 -0.44
N THR A 384 -5.38 -5.20 0.17
CA THR A 384 -6.18 -6.25 -0.49
C THR A 384 -7.65 -6.29 -0.09
N CYS A 385 -8.09 -5.51 0.93
CA CYS A 385 -9.48 -5.51 1.40
C CYS A 385 -10.50 -5.13 0.31
N GLY A 386 -10.11 -4.33 -0.69
CA GLY A 386 -10.96 -4.00 -1.84
C GLY A 386 -11.08 -5.11 -2.89
N LEU A 387 -10.19 -6.11 -2.86
CA LEU A 387 -10.06 -7.17 -3.86
C LEU A 387 -10.70 -8.50 -3.43
N THR A 388 -11.24 -8.61 -2.20
CA THR A 388 -11.82 -9.85 -1.68
C THR A 388 -12.84 -10.49 -2.62
N ARG A 389 -13.69 -9.66 -3.25
CA ARG A 389 -14.70 -10.10 -4.21
C ARG A 389 -14.09 -10.63 -5.52
N LEU A 390 -12.97 -10.05 -5.97
CA LEU A 390 -12.24 -10.54 -7.13
C LEU A 390 -11.62 -11.92 -6.82
N TRP A 391 -11.03 -12.07 -5.64
CA TRP A 391 -10.44 -13.34 -5.20
C TRP A 391 -11.47 -14.45 -5.04
N GLN A 392 -12.65 -14.16 -4.51
CA GLN A 392 -13.77 -15.10 -4.48
C GLN A 392 -14.16 -15.57 -5.89
N ARG A 393 -14.18 -14.63 -6.86
CA ARG A 393 -14.49 -14.93 -8.25
C ARG A 393 -13.42 -15.81 -8.90
N ILE A 394 -12.14 -15.53 -8.66
CA ILE A 394 -11.01 -16.35 -9.13
C ILE A 394 -11.07 -17.75 -8.54
N ALA A 395 -11.26 -17.87 -7.22
CA ALA A 395 -11.34 -19.16 -6.54
C ALA A 395 -12.48 -20.04 -7.09
N LYS A 396 -13.64 -19.44 -7.39
CA LYS A 396 -14.76 -20.14 -8.01
C LYS A 396 -14.43 -20.66 -9.41
N ALA A 397 -13.81 -19.82 -10.24
CA ALA A 397 -13.35 -20.23 -11.58
C ALA A 397 -12.29 -21.34 -11.52
N GLU A 398 -11.46 -21.35 -10.48
CA GLU A 398 -10.46 -22.39 -10.29
C GLU A 398 -11.06 -23.72 -9.83
N LEU A 399 -12.09 -23.68 -8.97
CA LEU A 399 -12.85 -24.86 -8.59
C LEU A 399 -13.57 -25.49 -9.81
N THR A 400 -14.21 -24.68 -10.66
CA THR A 400 -14.86 -25.18 -11.88
C THR A 400 -13.84 -25.76 -12.84
N LYS A 401 -12.67 -25.11 -13.04
CA LYS A 401 -11.57 -25.66 -13.82
C LYS A 401 -11.10 -27.03 -13.29
N ARG A 402 -10.91 -27.17 -11.97
CA ARG A 402 -10.48 -28.45 -11.36
C ARG A 402 -11.54 -29.55 -11.55
N ALA A 403 -12.83 -29.22 -11.44
CA ALA A 403 -13.91 -30.16 -11.70
C ALA A 403 -13.91 -30.63 -13.17
N LEU A 404 -13.75 -29.72 -14.13
CA LEU A 404 -13.66 -30.06 -15.56
C LEU A 404 -12.45 -30.92 -15.89
N ILE A 405 -11.30 -30.69 -15.23
CA ILE A 405 -10.10 -31.52 -15.41
C ILE A 405 -10.34 -32.95 -14.91
N ARG A 406 -10.99 -33.12 -13.76
CA ARG A 406 -11.36 -34.45 -13.25
C ARG A 406 -12.27 -35.19 -14.23
N GLU A 407 -13.30 -34.51 -14.72
CA GLU A 407 -14.24 -35.11 -15.69
C GLU A 407 -13.54 -35.50 -16.99
N LYS A 408 -12.64 -34.65 -17.50
CA LYS A 408 -11.82 -34.95 -18.67
C LYS A 408 -10.99 -36.22 -18.47
N ILE A 409 -10.32 -36.36 -17.32
CA ILE A 409 -9.50 -37.54 -17.01
C ILE A 409 -10.37 -38.79 -16.98
N PHE A 410 -11.55 -38.70 -16.36
CA PHE A 410 -12.52 -39.81 -16.29
C PHE A 410 -12.99 -40.24 -17.69
N LEU A 411 -13.43 -39.28 -18.51
CA LEU A 411 -13.87 -39.53 -19.89
C LEU A 411 -12.72 -40.06 -20.77
N GLN A 412 -11.49 -39.59 -20.58
CA GLN A 412 -10.32 -40.12 -21.29
C GLN A 412 -10.05 -41.58 -20.93
N HIS A 413 -10.23 -41.95 -19.66
CA HIS A 413 -10.09 -43.32 -19.21
C HIS A 413 -11.19 -44.23 -19.77
N GLU A 414 -12.45 -43.81 -19.72
CA GLU A 414 -13.56 -44.54 -20.34
C GLU A 414 -13.36 -44.70 -21.86
N ASN A 415 -12.93 -43.65 -22.54
CA ASN A 415 -12.70 -43.70 -23.97
C ASN A 415 -11.51 -44.63 -24.32
N ALA A 416 -10.47 -44.66 -23.49
CA ALA A 416 -9.38 -45.64 -23.64
C ALA A 416 -9.87 -47.08 -23.49
N LEU A 417 -10.71 -47.36 -22.48
CA LEU A 417 -11.36 -48.66 -22.27
C LEU A 417 -12.26 -49.05 -23.46
N ILE A 418 -13.03 -48.09 -24.00
CA ILE A 418 -13.88 -48.34 -25.17
C ILE A 418 -13.01 -48.64 -26.40
N MET A 419 -11.93 -47.90 -26.61
CA MET A 419 -11.01 -48.14 -27.71
C MET A 419 -10.33 -49.51 -27.61
N GLU A 420 -9.94 -49.93 -26.40
CA GLU A 420 -9.42 -51.27 -26.11
C GLU A 420 -10.46 -52.36 -26.43
N LYS A 421 -11.71 -52.20 -25.97
CA LYS A 421 -12.83 -53.10 -26.29
C LYS A 421 -13.11 -53.19 -27.78
N ILE A 422 -13.02 -52.09 -28.51
CA ILE A 422 -13.20 -52.05 -29.97
C ILE A 422 -12.05 -52.79 -30.66
N GLN A 423 -10.83 -52.67 -30.13
CA GLN A 423 -9.66 -53.37 -30.66
C GLN A 423 -9.76 -54.88 -30.42
N GLU A 424 -10.16 -55.32 -29.21
CA GLU A 424 -10.48 -56.72 -28.92
C GLU A 424 -11.60 -57.26 -29.84
N PHE A 425 -12.62 -56.46 -30.14
CA PHE A 425 -13.70 -56.86 -31.05
C PHE A 425 -13.22 -57.03 -32.49
N LYS A 426 -12.29 -56.17 -32.95
CA LYS A 426 -11.66 -56.30 -34.26
C LYS A 426 -10.76 -57.54 -34.33
N GLU A 427 -10.07 -57.88 -33.24
CA GLU A 427 -9.23 -59.07 -33.14
C GLU A 427 -10.05 -60.38 -33.02
N ARG A 428 -11.24 -60.33 -32.39
CA ARG A 428 -12.10 -61.52 -32.16
C ARG A 428 -13.05 -61.91 -33.30
N LYS A 429 -13.08 -61.21 -34.43
CA LYS A 429 -13.83 -61.66 -35.62
C LYS A 429 -13.06 -61.38 -36.92
N ILE A 430 -12.28 -62.38 -37.37
CA ILE A 430 -12.54 -63.12 -38.62
C ILE A 430 -12.14 -64.60 -38.41
N GLY A 431 -13.08 -65.39 -37.89
CA GLY A 431 -13.11 -66.84 -38.01
C GLY A 431 -14.51 -67.20 -38.52
N HIS A 432 -14.63 -67.37 -39.83
CA HIS A 432 -15.89 -67.67 -40.51
C HIS A 432 -16.27 -69.13 -40.22
N VAL A 433 -17.33 -69.36 -39.44
CA VAL A 433 -18.06 -70.63 -39.48
C VAL A 433 -19.52 -70.31 -39.75
N THR A 434 -19.92 -70.58 -40.98
CA THR A 434 -21.29 -70.57 -41.47
C THR A 434 -22.08 -71.66 -40.75
N HIS A 435 -23.00 -71.26 -39.88
CA HIS A 435 -24.11 -72.12 -39.50
C HIS A 435 -25.41 -71.49 -40.02
N VAL A 436 -25.95 -72.16 -41.02
CA VAL A 436 -27.28 -71.93 -41.59
C VAL A 436 -28.31 -72.13 -40.49
N CYS A 437 -29.19 -71.16 -40.27
CA CYS A 437 -30.43 -71.36 -39.55
C CYS A 437 -31.58 -70.76 -40.36
N SER A 438 -32.45 -71.65 -40.80
CA SER A 438 -33.57 -71.47 -41.70
C SER A 438 -34.85 -71.28 -40.92
N CYS A 439 -35.39 -70.06 -40.88
CA CYS A 439 -36.80 -69.78 -40.59
C CYS A 439 -37.22 -68.47 -41.28
N SER A 440 -37.95 -68.59 -42.38
CA SER A 440 -38.64 -67.50 -43.07
C SER A 440 -40.02 -67.29 -42.45
N ASN A 441 -40.39 -66.07 -42.06
CA ASN A 441 -41.46 -65.29 -42.71
C ASN A 441 -42.00 -64.10 -41.88
N ALA A 442 -42.18 -63.01 -42.62
CA ALA A 442 -43.25 -62.00 -42.56
C ALA A 442 -43.33 -61.00 -41.38
N GLY A 443 -43.20 -59.71 -41.74
CA GLY A 443 -43.76 -58.59 -40.98
C GLY A 443 -42.96 -57.29 -41.15
N PRO A 444 -43.52 -56.22 -41.76
CA PRO A 444 -42.79 -55.00 -42.03
C PRO A 444 -42.77 -54.12 -40.77
N ALA A 445 -41.59 -53.80 -40.24
CA ALA A 445 -41.49 -52.91 -39.08
C ALA A 445 -40.28 -51.97 -39.19
N LYS A 446 -40.62 -50.73 -39.57
CA LYS A 446 -40.11 -49.45 -39.03
C LYS A 446 -38.59 -49.23 -39.09
N SER A 447 -38.21 -48.26 -39.92
CA SER A 447 -36.89 -47.60 -39.87
C SER A 447 -36.64 -47.03 -38.47
N ILE A 448 -35.73 -47.66 -37.72
CA ILE A 448 -35.17 -47.07 -36.51
C ILE A 448 -34.10 -46.08 -36.96
N VAL A 449 -34.45 -44.80 -36.89
CA VAL A 449 -33.53 -43.67 -37.00
C VAL A 449 -32.57 -43.75 -35.81
N ARG A 450 -31.27 -43.80 -36.09
CA ARG A 450 -30.23 -43.61 -35.07
C ARG A 450 -30.33 -42.20 -34.50
N PRO A 451 -30.30 -42.00 -33.17
CA PRO A 451 -30.14 -40.66 -32.62
C PRO A 451 -28.68 -40.23 -32.83
N THR A 452 -28.45 -39.43 -33.86
CA THR A 452 -27.26 -38.58 -33.95
C THR A 452 -27.43 -37.46 -32.93
N ALA A 453 -26.45 -37.32 -32.02
CA ALA A 453 -26.39 -36.18 -31.12
C ALA A 453 -26.27 -34.90 -31.97
N ILE A 454 -27.33 -34.09 -31.94
CA ILE A 454 -27.33 -32.75 -32.53
C ILE A 454 -26.70 -31.84 -31.49
N GLU A 455 -25.59 -31.22 -31.87
CA GLU A 455 -24.95 -30.13 -31.17
C GLU A 455 -25.98 -29.06 -30.79
N GLY A 456 -25.93 -28.64 -29.52
CA GLY A 456 -26.75 -27.53 -29.06
C GLY A 456 -26.40 -26.26 -29.82
N VAL A 457 -27.36 -25.71 -30.55
CA VAL A 457 -27.37 -24.30 -30.91
C VAL A 457 -28.76 -23.74 -30.67
N LEU A 458 -28.84 -22.82 -29.71
CA LEU A 458 -29.83 -21.75 -29.73
C LEU A 458 -29.38 -20.75 -30.80
N GLU A 459 -30.13 -20.64 -31.90
CA GLU A 459 -30.50 -19.34 -32.43
C GLU A 459 -31.68 -19.45 -33.41
N VAL A 460 -32.72 -18.70 -33.08
CA VAL A 460 -33.89 -18.45 -33.91
C VAL A 460 -33.48 -17.35 -34.90
N ASN A 461 -33.47 -17.66 -36.19
CA ASN A 461 -33.63 -16.64 -37.22
C ASN A 461 -34.72 -17.09 -38.20
N LYS A 462 -35.84 -16.35 -38.16
CA LYS A 462 -36.88 -16.38 -39.17
C LYS A 462 -36.31 -15.77 -40.45
N TYR A 463 -36.33 -16.53 -41.55
CA TYR A 463 -36.38 -15.94 -42.88
C TYR A 463 -37.84 -15.87 -43.31
N THR A 464 -38.33 -14.66 -43.52
CA THR A 464 -39.47 -14.35 -44.39
C THR A 464 -39.14 -14.80 -45.82
N LYS A 465 -40.14 -15.38 -46.49
CA LYS A 465 -40.10 -15.67 -47.93
C LYS A 465 -40.23 -14.38 -48.75
N SER A 466 -39.67 -14.46 -49.96
CA SER A 466 -39.60 -13.49 -51.07
C SER A 466 -38.45 -12.50 -51.02
#